data_AF-A0A4S3JPK5-F1
#
_entry.id   AF-A0A4S3JPK5-F1
#
_cell.length_a   1.000
_cell.length_b   1.000
_cell.length_c   1.000
_cell.angle_alpha   90.00
_cell.angle_beta   90.00
_cell.angle_gamma   90.00
#
_symmetry.space_group_name_H-M   'P 1'
#
loop_
_entity.id
_entity.type
_entity.pdbx_description
1 polymer ?
#
loop_
_entity_poly.entity_id
_entity_poly.type
_entity_poly.pdbx_seq_one_letter_code
_entity_poly.pdbx_strand_id
1 'polypeptide(L)'
;MKSLHHLTRRKALHHFATPRATWVQSPATINQIWRRNFSVTPATTSQLAGLDPRKLTVTKTTTPKELVPSKDLVFGKTFTDHMLSIEWSASNGWHAPRIVPYQNLSLDPSACVFHYAFECFEGMKAYKDNKGQIRLFRPDKNMERLNKSSSRIALPTVDGEALTKLIGELVSLDHRFIPE
;
A
#
# COMPACT_ATOMS: atom_id res chain seq x y z
N MET A 1 7.89 -2.53 -61.68
CA MET A 1 7.74 -1.21 -62.34
C MET A 1 8.56 -0.20 -61.56
N LYS A 2 9.53 0.43 -62.25
CA LYS A 2 10.18 1.75 -62.07
C LYS A 2 10.32 2.32 -60.64
N SER A 3 11.40 2.94 -60.17
CA SER A 3 12.75 3.29 -60.63
C SER A 3 13.14 4.51 -59.76
N LEU A 4 14.33 4.48 -59.15
CA LEU A 4 15.34 5.54 -58.92
C LEU A 4 14.90 7.04 -58.71
N HIS A 5 15.53 7.86 -57.87
CA HIS A 5 16.94 8.30 -57.95
C HIS A 5 17.38 9.20 -56.77
N HIS A 6 18.66 9.04 -56.40
CA HIS A 6 19.73 10.00 -56.04
C HIS A 6 19.54 11.11 -54.99
N LEU A 7 20.35 11.11 -53.91
CA LEU A 7 21.74 11.61 -53.77
C LEU A 7 21.88 13.14 -53.89
N THR A 8 22.41 13.80 -52.85
CA THR A 8 23.77 14.35 -52.90
C THR A 8 24.25 14.92 -51.56
N ARG A 9 25.58 14.88 -51.43
CA ARG A 9 26.46 15.13 -50.30
C ARG A 9 27.11 16.50 -50.48
N ARG A 10 27.29 17.34 -49.45
CA ARG A 10 28.37 18.35 -49.42
C ARG A 10 28.95 18.55 -48.02
N LYS A 11 30.26 18.31 -47.94
CA LYS A 11 31.23 18.73 -46.91
C LYS A 11 31.64 20.18 -47.20
N ALA A 12 31.97 20.96 -46.17
CA ALA A 12 33.13 21.87 -46.19
C ALA A 12 33.47 22.34 -44.76
N LEU A 13 34.75 22.22 -44.40
CA LEU A 13 35.44 22.83 -43.26
C LEU A 13 36.09 24.14 -43.73
N HIS A 14 36.16 25.19 -42.90
CA HIS A 14 37.11 26.33 -42.90
C HIS A 14 36.64 27.27 -41.76
N HIS A 15 37.42 28.04 -41.00
CA HIS A 15 38.84 28.22 -40.70
C HIS A 15 38.87 29.13 -39.43
N PHE A 16 40.02 29.21 -38.78
CA PHE A 16 40.29 29.92 -37.52
C PHE A 16 39.97 31.42 -37.50
N ALA A 17 39.59 31.94 -36.32
CA ALA A 17 40.05 33.24 -35.80
C ALA A 17 39.69 33.41 -34.30
N THR A 18 40.70 33.49 -33.43
CA THR A 18 40.62 34.02 -32.06
C THR A 18 40.71 35.54 -32.08
N PRO A 19 40.05 36.23 -31.12
CA PRO A 19 40.68 37.38 -30.49
C PRO A 19 40.68 37.33 -28.96
N ARG A 20 41.61 38.14 -28.45
CA ARG A 20 42.20 38.23 -27.11
C ARG A 20 41.31 38.97 -26.12
N ALA A 21 41.51 38.63 -24.84
CA ALA A 21 40.80 39.10 -23.65
C ALA A 21 40.73 40.63 -23.44
N THR A 22 39.63 41.09 -22.83
CA THR A 22 39.64 42.16 -21.83
C THR A 22 38.65 41.81 -20.72
N TRP A 23 39.18 41.65 -19.50
CA TRP A 23 38.39 41.57 -18.28
C TRP A 23 37.98 42.99 -17.90
N VAL A 24 36.70 43.31 -18.00
CA VAL A 24 36.12 44.47 -17.30
C VAL A 24 35.59 43.95 -15.97
N GLN A 25 36.27 44.32 -14.88
CA GLN A 25 35.70 44.21 -13.55
C GLN A 25 34.58 45.24 -13.42
N SER A 26 33.36 44.78 -13.17
CA SER A 26 32.25 45.63 -12.71
C SER A 26 31.97 45.38 -11.23
N PRO A 27 31.61 46.43 -10.47
CA PRO A 27 31.58 46.39 -9.02
C PRO A 27 30.43 45.53 -8.49
N ALA A 28 30.65 44.94 -7.32
CA ALA A 28 29.68 44.16 -6.59
C ALA A 28 28.40 44.97 -6.32
N THR A 29 27.30 44.60 -6.98
CA THR A 29 25.95 45.05 -6.61
C THR A 29 25.25 43.93 -5.88
N ILE A 30 24.81 44.29 -4.68
CA ILE A 30 24.14 43.50 -3.64
C ILE A 30 23.02 42.64 -4.23
N ASN A 31 23.25 41.32 -4.27
CA ASN A 31 22.20 40.31 -4.36
C ASN A 31 22.10 39.64 -3.00
N GLN A 32 21.44 40.33 -2.05
CA GLN A 32 20.98 39.70 -0.82
C GLN A 32 19.75 38.85 -1.15
N ILE A 33 20.01 37.73 -1.84
CA ILE A 33 19.05 36.67 -2.07
C ILE A 33 18.70 36.12 -0.70
N TRP A 34 17.42 36.17 -0.35
CA TRP A 34 16.86 35.51 0.83
C TRP A 34 17.13 34.00 0.77
N ARG A 35 18.31 33.58 1.22
CA ARG A 35 18.59 32.18 1.54
C ARG A 35 17.85 31.88 2.84
N ARG A 36 16.63 31.35 2.71
CA ARG A 36 15.99 30.63 3.81
C ARG A 36 16.86 29.40 4.09
N ASN A 37 17.69 29.48 5.12
CA ASN A 37 18.38 28.32 5.66
C ASN A 37 17.34 27.44 6.35
N PHE A 38 16.73 26.53 5.60
CA PHE A 38 16.06 25.38 6.21
C PHE A 38 17.16 24.44 6.70
N SER A 39 17.60 24.64 7.94
CA SER A 39 18.39 23.62 8.64
C SER A 39 17.42 22.50 9.03
N VAL A 40 17.28 21.51 8.14
CA VAL A 40 16.65 20.24 8.51
C VAL A 40 17.72 19.44 9.25
N THR A 41 17.65 19.43 10.57
CA THR A 41 18.37 18.42 11.36
C THR A 41 17.80 17.07 10.91
N PRO A 42 18.63 16.10 10.44
CA PRO A 42 18.13 14.77 10.14
C PRO A 42 17.61 14.19 11.46
N ALA A 43 16.29 14.12 11.58
CA ALA A 43 15.67 13.41 12.69
C ALA A 43 16.18 11.96 12.64
N THR A 44 16.64 11.45 13.78
CA THR A 44 16.94 10.03 13.98
C THR A 44 15.80 9.24 13.35
N THR A 45 16.11 8.41 12.34
CA THR A 45 15.10 7.57 11.70
C THR A 45 14.58 6.60 12.76
N SER A 46 13.49 6.97 13.44
CA SER A 46 12.71 6.05 14.24
C SER A 46 12.27 4.95 13.28
N GLN A 47 12.83 3.75 13.45
CA GLN A 47 12.48 2.61 12.65
C GLN A 47 11.06 2.19 13.08
N LEU A 48 10.05 2.62 12.32
CA LEU A 48 8.65 2.29 12.58
C LEU A 48 8.48 0.78 12.74
N ALA A 49 7.62 0.37 13.68
CA ALA A 49 7.39 -1.05 13.90
C ALA A 49 6.74 -1.71 12.68
N GLY A 50 7.28 -2.85 12.28
CA GLY A 50 6.65 -3.76 11.32
C GLY A 50 5.49 -4.53 11.95
N LEU A 51 4.63 -5.08 11.10
CA LEU A 51 3.52 -5.93 11.55
C LEU A 51 4.06 -7.25 12.14
N ASP A 52 3.71 -7.55 13.39
CA ASP A 52 4.14 -8.77 14.09
C ASP A 52 2.94 -9.67 14.42
N PRO A 53 2.73 -10.77 13.68
CA PRO A 53 1.62 -11.71 13.94
C PRO A 53 1.66 -12.36 15.31
N ARG A 54 2.82 -12.45 15.96
CA ARG A 54 2.96 -13.09 17.29
C ARG A 54 2.32 -12.27 18.40
N LYS A 55 2.05 -10.99 18.14
CA LYS A 55 1.35 -10.07 19.07
C LYS A 55 -0.17 -10.13 18.90
N LEU A 56 -0.68 -11.04 18.08
CA LEU A 56 -2.11 -11.21 17.87
C LEU A 56 -2.84 -11.48 19.18
N THR A 57 -3.88 -10.69 19.43
CA THR A 57 -4.86 -10.93 20.49
C THR A 57 -6.19 -11.36 19.88
N VAL A 58 -6.86 -12.32 20.51
CA VAL A 58 -8.14 -12.86 20.02
C VAL A 58 -9.20 -12.75 21.10
N THR A 59 -10.26 -12.00 20.80
CA THR A 59 -11.47 -11.91 21.62
C THR A 59 -12.61 -12.59 20.88
N LYS A 60 -13.09 -13.72 21.41
CA LYS A 60 -14.18 -14.47 20.80
C LYS A 60 -15.54 -13.84 21.08
N THR A 61 -16.46 -13.95 20.13
CA THR A 61 -17.87 -13.55 20.34
C THR A 61 -18.53 -14.43 21.41
N THR A 62 -19.40 -13.82 22.21
CA THR A 62 -20.28 -14.52 23.15
C THR A 62 -21.65 -14.82 22.56
N THR A 63 -21.97 -14.25 21.39
CA THR A 63 -23.25 -14.41 20.68
C THR A 63 -22.99 -14.82 19.22
N PRO A 64 -22.64 -16.08 18.96
CA PRO A 64 -22.38 -16.58 17.61
C PRO A 64 -23.63 -16.50 16.73
N LYS A 65 -23.48 -16.09 15.47
CA LYS A 65 -24.59 -15.99 14.52
C LYS A 65 -25.07 -17.37 14.04
N GLU A 66 -26.31 -17.45 13.59
CA GLU A 66 -26.77 -18.64 12.86
C GLU A 66 -26.18 -18.70 11.46
N LEU A 67 -25.94 -19.92 10.97
CA LEU A 67 -25.42 -20.14 9.63
C LEU A 67 -26.56 -20.05 8.60
N VAL A 68 -26.33 -19.26 7.56
CA VAL A 68 -27.23 -19.20 6.40
C VAL A 68 -26.91 -20.38 5.48
N PRO A 69 -27.91 -21.16 5.02
CA PRO A 69 -27.67 -22.25 4.08
C PRO A 69 -27.00 -21.76 2.79
N SER A 70 -26.08 -22.56 2.23
CA SER A 70 -25.26 -22.16 1.07
C SER A 70 -26.07 -21.69 -0.13
N LYS A 71 -27.25 -22.27 -0.36
CA LYS A 71 -28.18 -21.92 -1.45
C LYS A 71 -28.81 -20.53 -1.32
N ASP A 72 -28.87 -20.00 -0.09
CA ASP A 72 -29.52 -18.72 0.24
C ASP A 72 -28.49 -17.59 0.42
N LEU A 73 -27.19 -17.89 0.24
CA LEU A 73 -26.12 -16.90 0.37
C LEU A 73 -26.15 -15.88 -0.78
N VAL A 74 -26.22 -14.60 -0.40
CA VAL A 74 -26.07 -13.46 -1.32
C VAL A 74 -24.72 -12.80 -1.07
N PHE A 75 -23.99 -12.53 -2.15
CA PHE A 75 -22.66 -11.93 -2.09
C PHE A 75 -22.65 -10.61 -1.28
N GLY A 76 -21.76 -10.53 -0.29
CA GLY A 76 -21.54 -9.32 0.51
C GLY A 76 -22.68 -8.92 1.45
N LYS A 77 -23.63 -9.83 1.74
CA LYS A 77 -24.76 -9.54 2.64
C LYS A 77 -24.66 -10.19 4.02
N THR A 78 -23.98 -11.32 4.12
CA THR A 78 -23.75 -12.04 5.38
C THR A 78 -22.28 -11.95 5.77
N PHE A 79 -22.01 -11.64 7.03
CA PHE A 79 -20.67 -11.51 7.60
C PHE A 79 -20.50 -12.49 8.76
N THR A 80 -19.27 -12.99 8.95
CA THR A 80 -18.91 -13.95 10.00
C THR A 80 -18.93 -13.30 11.40
N ASP A 81 -18.56 -14.07 12.42
CA ASP A 81 -18.64 -13.64 13.82
C ASP A 81 -17.54 -12.65 14.20
N HIS A 82 -16.39 -12.68 13.53
CA HIS A 82 -15.22 -11.90 13.91
C HIS A 82 -14.68 -11.05 12.75
N MET A 83 -13.82 -10.11 13.10
CA MET A 83 -13.04 -9.32 12.15
C MET A 83 -11.59 -9.14 12.64
N LEU A 84 -10.65 -9.08 11.70
CA LEU A 84 -9.26 -8.69 11.96
C LEU A 84 -9.14 -7.16 11.88
N SER A 85 -8.48 -6.55 12.87
CA SER A 85 -8.21 -5.12 12.90
C SER A 85 -6.77 -4.87 13.32
N ILE A 86 -6.11 -3.92 12.67
CA ILE A 86 -4.70 -3.59 12.88
C ILE A 86 -4.57 -2.07 12.70
N GLU A 87 -4.13 -1.38 13.74
CA GLU A 87 -3.91 0.06 13.69
C GLU A 87 -2.51 0.38 13.16
N TRP A 88 -2.37 1.56 12.59
CA TRP A 88 -1.09 2.14 12.21
C TRP A 88 -1.02 3.60 12.65
N SER A 89 0.13 4.05 13.15
CA SER A 89 0.37 5.47 13.40
C SER A 89 1.72 5.92 12.85
N ALA A 90 1.81 7.18 12.43
CA ALA A 90 3.04 7.75 11.89
C ALA A 90 4.20 7.77 12.90
N SER A 91 3.91 7.73 14.20
CA SER A 91 4.91 7.68 15.27
C SER A 91 5.43 6.28 15.56
N ASN A 92 4.57 5.25 15.48
CA ASN A 92 4.87 3.92 16.01
C ASN A 92 4.91 2.82 14.94
N GLY A 93 4.37 3.08 13.74
CA GLY A 93 4.19 2.05 12.72
C GLY A 93 2.96 1.18 13.00
N TRP A 94 3.08 -0.10 12.68
CA TRP A 94 2.01 -1.09 12.89
C TRP A 94 1.87 -1.47 14.36
N HIS A 95 0.64 -1.43 14.85
CA HIS A 95 0.27 -1.84 16.20
C HIS A 95 -0.02 -3.34 16.27
N ALA A 96 -0.23 -3.85 17.49
CA ALA A 96 -0.58 -5.26 17.69
C ALA A 96 -1.90 -5.62 16.98
N PRO A 97 -1.93 -6.70 16.17
CA PRO A 97 -3.15 -7.12 15.50
C PRO A 97 -4.16 -7.68 16.51
N ARG A 98 -5.45 -7.51 16.21
CA ARG A 98 -6.54 -8.03 17.03
C ARG A 98 -7.61 -8.71 16.16
N ILE A 99 -8.04 -9.90 16.57
CA ILE A 99 -9.29 -10.48 16.08
C ILE A 99 -10.34 -10.25 17.17
N VAL A 100 -11.43 -9.58 16.80
CA VAL A 100 -12.49 -9.16 17.73
C VAL A 100 -13.86 -9.51 17.15
N PRO A 101 -14.93 -9.54 17.95
CA PRO A 101 -16.28 -9.70 17.41
C PRO A 101 -16.57 -8.65 16.34
N TYR A 102 -17.27 -9.06 15.28
CA TYR A 102 -17.66 -8.17 14.20
C TYR A 102 -18.48 -7.00 14.74
N GLN A 103 -18.05 -5.78 14.46
CA GLN A 103 -18.64 -4.56 15.01
C GLN A 103 -18.46 -3.38 14.05
N ASN A 104 -19.18 -2.28 14.32
CA ASN A 104 -19.02 -1.04 13.57
C ASN A 104 -17.65 -0.41 13.83
N LEU A 105 -17.12 0.28 12.82
CA LEU A 105 -15.93 1.11 12.97
C LEU A 105 -16.29 2.44 13.65
N SER A 106 -15.53 2.84 14.66
CA SER A 106 -15.60 4.19 15.24
C SER A 106 -14.48 5.04 14.64
N LEU A 107 -14.85 6.04 13.85
CA LEU A 107 -13.92 6.88 13.10
C LEU A 107 -14.27 8.36 13.33
N ASP A 108 -13.25 9.22 13.32
CA ASP A 108 -13.43 10.66 13.33
C ASP A 108 -14.20 11.10 12.07
N PRO A 109 -15.20 12.00 12.18
CA PRO A 109 -15.94 12.49 11.01
C PRO A 109 -15.04 13.15 9.95
N SER A 110 -13.87 13.66 10.33
CA SER A 110 -12.86 14.26 9.45
C SER A 110 -11.86 13.25 8.86
N ALA A 111 -11.99 11.95 9.16
CA ALA A 111 -11.09 10.92 8.66
C ALA A 111 -11.01 10.93 7.12
N CYS A 112 -9.80 10.92 6.56
CA CYS A 112 -9.55 11.11 5.13
C CYS A 112 -10.27 10.10 4.23
N VAL A 113 -10.61 8.92 4.75
CA VAL A 113 -11.41 7.91 4.05
C VAL A 113 -12.75 8.48 3.56
N PHE A 114 -13.41 9.33 4.36
CA PHE A 114 -14.72 9.89 4.02
C PHE A 114 -14.66 11.08 3.06
N HIS A 115 -13.53 11.80 3.02
CA HIS A 115 -13.41 13.05 2.28
C HIS A 115 -12.68 12.89 0.94
N TYR A 116 -11.73 11.96 0.89
CA TYR A 116 -10.79 11.83 -0.23
C TYR A 116 -10.64 10.40 -0.73
N ALA A 117 -11.53 9.48 -0.30
CA ALA A 117 -11.46 8.06 -0.65
C ALA A 117 -10.06 7.46 -0.42
N PHE A 118 -9.44 7.82 0.71
CA PHE A 118 -8.09 7.39 1.07
C PHE A 118 -8.10 5.94 1.60
N GLU A 119 -8.45 5.02 0.71
CA GLU A 119 -8.68 3.61 1.00
C GLU A 119 -8.34 2.71 -0.19
N CYS A 120 -8.03 1.45 0.10
CA CYS A 120 -7.95 0.39 -0.90
C CYS A 120 -8.42 -0.92 -0.27
N PHE A 121 -8.92 -1.85 -1.09
CA PHE A 121 -9.39 -3.15 -0.62
C PHE A 121 -8.81 -4.30 -1.46
N GLU A 122 -8.94 -5.52 -0.94
CA GLU A 122 -8.57 -6.74 -1.62
C GLU A 122 -9.71 -7.75 -1.60
N GLY A 123 -9.64 -8.74 -2.52
CA GLY A 123 -10.63 -9.80 -2.65
C GLY A 123 -9.96 -11.15 -2.88
N MET A 124 -10.14 -12.07 -1.93
CA MET A 124 -9.73 -13.47 -2.04
C MET A 124 -10.76 -14.36 -1.37
N LYS A 125 -10.62 -15.68 -1.56
CA LYS A 125 -11.56 -16.68 -1.04
C LYS A 125 -10.81 -17.78 -0.29
N ALA A 126 -11.45 -18.26 0.77
CA ALA A 126 -11.09 -19.49 1.46
C ALA A 126 -12.03 -20.61 1.00
N TYR A 127 -11.50 -21.81 0.83
CA TYR A 127 -12.25 -22.98 0.40
C TYR A 127 -11.92 -24.16 1.33
N LYS A 128 -12.90 -25.04 1.55
CA LYS A 128 -12.64 -26.38 2.09
C LYS A 128 -12.35 -27.33 0.93
N ASP A 129 -11.33 -28.17 1.08
CA ASP A 129 -11.14 -29.30 0.17
C ASP A 129 -12.01 -30.50 0.58
N ASN A 130 -11.93 -31.58 -0.21
CA ASN A 130 -12.67 -32.82 0.06
C ASN A 130 -12.31 -33.52 1.38
N LYS A 131 -11.25 -33.08 2.07
CA LYS A 131 -10.85 -33.55 3.40
C LYS A 131 -11.20 -32.52 4.49
N GLY A 132 -11.96 -31.47 4.15
CA GLY A 132 -12.32 -30.38 5.05
C GLY A 132 -11.16 -29.42 5.37
N GLN A 133 -10.01 -29.52 4.69
CA GLN A 133 -8.88 -28.62 4.93
C GLN A 133 -9.12 -27.27 4.27
N ILE A 134 -8.85 -26.20 5.01
CA ILE A 134 -9.03 -24.83 4.54
C ILE A 134 -7.84 -24.42 3.67
N ARG A 135 -8.12 -23.80 2.52
CA ARG A 135 -7.12 -23.31 1.57
C ARG A 135 -7.43 -21.89 1.13
N LEU A 136 -6.41 -21.05 1.10
CA LEU A 136 -6.43 -19.75 0.42
C LEU A 136 -5.81 -19.93 -0.97
N PHE A 137 -6.43 -19.35 -2.00
CA PHE A 137 -5.89 -19.40 -3.36
C PHE A 137 -4.97 -18.21 -3.64
N ARG A 138 -3.66 -18.48 -3.79
CA ARG A 138 -2.62 -17.50 -4.16
C ARG A 138 -2.66 -16.19 -3.33
N PRO A 139 -2.70 -16.26 -1.98
CA PRO A 139 -2.76 -15.07 -1.15
C PRO A 139 -1.57 -14.13 -1.37
N ASP A 140 -0.41 -14.67 -1.75
CA ASP A 140 0.79 -13.92 -2.14
C ASP A 140 0.49 -12.87 -3.22
N LYS A 141 -0.31 -13.21 -4.24
CA LYS A 141 -0.67 -12.30 -5.33
C LYS A 141 -1.64 -11.21 -4.91
N ASN A 142 -2.51 -11.50 -3.94
CA ASN A 142 -3.34 -10.48 -3.33
C ASN A 142 -2.50 -9.52 -2.48
N MET A 143 -1.52 -10.01 -1.72
CA MET A 143 -0.64 -9.15 -0.92
C MET A 143 0.25 -8.25 -1.78
N GLU A 144 0.82 -8.78 -2.88
CA GLU A 144 1.56 -7.99 -3.87
C GLU A 144 0.71 -6.84 -4.42
N ARG A 145 -0.55 -7.13 -4.77
CA ARG A 145 -1.48 -6.12 -5.31
C ARG A 145 -1.94 -5.11 -4.25
N LEU A 146 -2.20 -5.56 -3.02
CA LEU A 146 -2.50 -4.68 -1.89
C LEU A 146 -1.39 -3.66 -1.69
N ASN A 147 -0.14 -4.12 -1.56
CA ASN A 147 1.01 -3.24 -1.35
C ASN A 147 1.23 -2.27 -2.52
N LYS A 148 0.97 -2.70 -3.76
CA LYS A 148 1.02 -1.82 -4.93
C LYS A 148 -0.05 -0.72 -4.85
N SER A 149 -1.27 -1.07 -4.45
CA SER A 149 -2.37 -0.12 -4.25
C SER A 149 -2.06 0.83 -3.09
N SER A 150 -1.68 0.32 -1.92
CA SER A 150 -1.31 1.12 -0.75
C SER A 150 -0.20 2.12 -1.07
N SER A 151 0.86 1.66 -1.75
CA SER A 151 1.96 2.55 -2.18
C SER A 151 1.48 3.63 -3.15
N ARG A 152 0.56 3.31 -4.06
CA ARG A 152 0.03 4.27 -5.05
C ARG A 152 -0.74 5.40 -4.39
N ILE A 153 -1.44 5.13 -3.30
CA ILE A 153 -2.21 6.12 -2.53
C ILE A 153 -1.50 6.54 -1.24
N ALA A 154 -0.19 6.29 -1.10
CA ALA A 154 0.60 6.68 0.08
C ALA A 154 0.08 6.15 1.45
N LEU A 155 -0.60 5.01 1.46
CA LEU A 155 -0.86 4.23 2.67
C LEU A 155 0.39 3.41 3.06
N PRO A 156 0.58 3.06 4.34
CA PRO A 156 1.67 2.18 4.76
C PRO A 156 1.54 0.81 4.11
N THR A 157 2.64 0.32 3.53
CA THR A 157 2.72 -1.07 3.07
C THR A 157 2.81 -2.03 4.25
N VAL A 158 2.43 -3.29 4.01
CA VAL A 158 2.40 -4.35 5.01
C VAL A 158 3.28 -5.52 4.57
N ASP A 159 3.86 -6.25 5.52
CA ASP A 159 4.45 -7.56 5.24
C ASP A 159 3.33 -8.53 4.83
N GLY A 160 3.38 -8.97 3.57
CA GLY A 160 2.36 -9.84 2.99
C GLY A 160 2.29 -11.23 3.65
N GLU A 161 3.41 -11.78 4.08
CA GLU A 161 3.43 -13.08 4.77
C GLU A 161 2.81 -12.94 6.17
N ALA A 162 3.16 -11.86 6.87
CA ALA A 162 2.59 -11.54 8.18
C ALA A 162 1.06 -11.37 8.11
N LEU A 163 0.57 -10.57 7.16
CA LEU A 163 -0.87 -10.37 6.98
C LEU A 163 -1.57 -11.65 6.53
N THR A 164 -0.96 -12.46 5.67
CA THR A 164 -1.51 -13.76 5.26
C THR A 164 -1.68 -14.71 6.44
N LYS A 165 -0.71 -14.75 7.37
CA LYS A 165 -0.83 -15.54 8.61
C LYS A 165 -2.03 -15.08 9.45
N LEU A 166 -2.19 -13.77 9.65
CA LEU A 166 -3.32 -13.21 10.40
C LEU A 166 -4.68 -13.48 9.76
N ILE A 167 -4.77 -13.40 8.43
CA ILE A 167 -5.97 -13.81 7.68
C ILE A 167 -6.24 -15.30 7.91
N GLY A 168 -5.21 -16.14 7.90
CA GLY A 168 -5.30 -17.57 8.21
C GLY A 168 -5.88 -17.83 9.61
N GLU A 169 -5.43 -17.08 10.63
CA GLU A 169 -5.96 -17.17 12.00
C GLU A 169 -7.46 -16.79 12.06
N LEU A 170 -7.85 -15.70 11.40
CA LEU A 170 -9.26 -15.29 11.33
C LEU A 170 -10.13 -16.34 10.63
N VAL A 171 -9.70 -16.82 9.47
CA VAL A 171 -10.43 -17.82 8.69
C VAL A 171 -10.53 -19.14 9.46
N SER A 172 -9.50 -19.53 10.21
CA SER A 172 -9.52 -20.73 11.04
C SER A 172 -10.49 -20.58 12.22
N LEU A 173 -10.53 -19.41 12.85
CA LEU A 173 -11.49 -19.11 13.91
C LEU A 173 -12.93 -19.19 13.39
N ASP A 174 -13.20 -18.62 12.22
CA ASP A 174 -14.52 -18.56 11.60
C ASP A 174 -14.81 -19.70 10.60
N HIS A 175 -14.06 -20.80 10.67
CA HIS A 175 -14.13 -21.89 9.67
C HIS A 175 -15.52 -22.47 9.41
N ARG A 176 -16.43 -22.41 10.40
CA ARG A 176 -17.81 -22.88 10.27
C ARG A 176 -18.62 -22.11 9.22
N PHE A 177 -18.20 -20.90 8.87
CA PHE A 177 -18.82 -20.07 7.84
C PHE A 177 -18.33 -20.37 6.43
N ILE A 178 -17.30 -21.21 6.27
CA ILE A 178 -16.82 -21.64 4.95
C ILE A 178 -17.77 -22.73 4.46
N PRO A 179 -18.51 -22.51 3.36
CA PRO A 179 -19.38 -23.53 2.79
C PRO A 179 -18.60 -24.79 2.37
N GLU A 180 -19.31 -25.92 2.36
CA GLU A 180 -18.83 -27.17 1.74
C GLU A 180 -18.79 -27.07 0.22
#